data_AF-A0A7W0S433-F1
#
_entry.id   AF-A0A7W0S433-F1
#
_cell.length_a   1.000
_cell.length_b   1.000
_cell.length_c   1.000
_cell.angle_alpha   90.00
_cell.angle_beta   90.00
_cell.angle_gamma   90.00
#
_symmetry.space_group_name_H-M   'P 1'
#
loop_
_entity.id
_entity.type
_entity.pdbx_description
1 polymer ?
#
loop_
_entity_poly.entity_id
_entity_poly.type
_entity_poly.pdbx_seq_one_letter_code
_entity_poly.pdbx_strand_id
1 'polypeptide(L)'
;MFYKKIFILFIFLAFAGQISAQVAAGRNAKKTDITPELQEKANVLLNSLAREAEQFTLPSNRITARVNIADLLWEKDEKQARILFQNAIIDLSALINQIPPEITDSSDEVISERYIILNDARMLRSELLLNLAPRDPKFALEALQELNRKDANGANLFEDDKTLELDLAAQITLKDPKQAYEIAKKNLNEGITPNLFSTLEDIYKKDAELGTKLAQDIVSKIKTFDPNINLSTGSLANSMTNTMSSNTIMKTAGISGFTVSSWDIQMFLETLKKLERQAAKNKKTAVLSENSYKDVIEVLAQIHLKQPYLSSYELSKTITEIAKFFPAKAQALRSKLGQQEAATLDTLVTTEKFQVETEGKSAEEVVQIIEKKTAAERDELYWKAAEKAFSEGSIEDAKKFHGKMKSKREYDYLERAIENALPLTLAEKGDLSEVRQAMAKLKSNEERIAVLSALAISVAGRNDKKTAAALLEEVRAIYSGRMKNRKNLTTVLHLTQAYAVVDAGQSFAFLESNISYFNEIINAAILLDEFNESGSTQNDELRIDTIRSQAYQNVPKGVILIKNLATADFDRAVNFAERFSRPEIRFFARFRILESLLNPEAEEDEKKIKTTFENEQHEH
;
A
#
# COMPACT_ATOMS: atom_id res chain seq x y z
N MET A 1 17.32 8.27 13.45
CA MET A 1 16.79 6.88 13.45
C MET A 1 16.45 6.31 14.83
N PHE A 2 17.10 6.72 15.92
CA PHE A 2 16.77 6.24 17.28
C PHE A 2 15.50 6.87 17.90
N TYR A 3 15.05 8.03 17.40
CA TYR A 3 13.99 8.84 18.03
C TYR A 3 12.57 8.56 17.54
N LYS A 4 12.37 8.18 16.26
CA LYS A 4 11.10 7.56 15.81
C LYS A 4 10.77 6.29 16.61
N LYS A 5 11.79 5.60 17.15
CA LYS A 5 11.64 4.37 17.95
C LYS A 5 11.06 4.59 19.35
N ILE A 6 11.10 5.80 19.91
CA ILE A 6 10.51 6.08 21.24
C ILE A 6 8.99 6.28 21.13
N PHE A 7 8.51 6.80 19.99
CA PHE A 7 7.08 6.82 19.65
C PHE A 7 6.58 5.45 19.12
N ILE A 8 7.49 4.62 18.58
CA ILE A 8 7.23 3.25 18.06
C ILE A 8 7.40 2.15 19.13
N LEU A 9 7.73 2.49 20.39
CA LEU A 9 7.99 1.50 21.44
C LEU A 9 6.72 0.87 22.04
N PHE A 10 5.80 0.37 21.22
CA PHE A 10 4.64 -0.38 21.73
C PHE A 10 4.00 -1.37 20.73
N ILE A 11 4.73 -1.87 19.73
CA ILE A 11 4.20 -2.88 18.79
C ILE A 11 4.85 -4.24 19.05
N PHE A 12 4.05 -5.24 19.46
CA PHE A 12 4.04 -6.58 18.87
C PHE A 12 2.78 -7.39 19.30
N LEU A 13 2.36 -8.27 18.37
CA LEU A 13 1.28 -9.27 18.38
C LEU A 13 -0.15 -8.76 18.10
N ALA A 14 -0.58 -8.87 16.84
CA ALA A 14 -1.47 -9.95 16.41
C ALA A 14 -1.56 -10.02 14.87
N PHE A 15 -1.38 -11.23 14.34
CA PHE A 15 -1.42 -11.61 12.93
C PHE A 15 -2.86 -11.69 12.37
N ALA A 16 -2.88 -11.68 11.04
CA ALA A 16 -3.82 -12.31 10.10
C ALA A 16 -5.05 -11.51 9.64
N GLY A 17 -5.06 -11.31 8.31
CA GLY A 17 -6.13 -10.71 7.53
C GLY A 17 -5.61 -10.04 6.25
N GLN A 18 -4.62 -10.62 5.56
CA GLN A 18 -4.22 -10.18 4.23
C GLN A 18 -5.09 -10.86 3.19
N ILE A 19 -6.02 -10.10 2.61
CA ILE A 19 -6.61 -10.45 1.31
C ILE A 19 -5.74 -9.77 0.27
N SER A 20 -4.87 -10.54 -0.37
CA SER A 20 -4.31 -10.17 -1.67
C SER A 20 -5.38 -10.44 -2.72
N ALA A 21 -6.18 -9.43 -3.02
CA ALA A 21 -6.94 -9.37 -4.26
C ALA A 21 -6.26 -8.33 -5.16
N GLN A 22 -5.86 -8.76 -6.36
CA GLN A 22 -5.55 -7.86 -7.45
C GLN A 22 -6.72 -6.91 -7.66
N VAL A 23 -6.51 -5.63 -7.39
CA VAL A 23 -7.49 -4.59 -7.73
C VAL A 23 -7.31 -4.29 -9.20
N ALA A 24 -8.24 -4.84 -9.99
CA ALA A 24 -8.52 -4.35 -11.31
C ALA A 24 -8.82 -2.86 -11.23
N ALA A 25 -8.13 -2.10 -12.08
CA ALA A 25 -8.37 -0.69 -12.31
C ALA A 25 -9.85 -0.41 -12.59
N GLY A 26 -10.39 0.59 -11.88
CA GLY A 26 -11.70 1.19 -12.12
C GLY A 26 -12.48 1.39 -10.83
N ARG A 27 -12.56 2.65 -10.37
CA ARG A 27 -13.58 3.11 -9.41
C ARG A 27 -14.96 2.93 -10.05
N ASN A 28 -15.46 1.70 -10.07
CA ASN A 28 -16.83 1.42 -10.46
C ASN A 28 -17.70 1.80 -9.26
N ALA A 29 -18.55 2.82 -9.45
CA ALA A 29 -19.47 3.33 -8.45
C ALA A 29 -20.41 2.21 -7.92
N LYS A 30 -19.95 1.47 -6.91
CA LYS A 30 -20.84 0.72 -6.03
C LYS A 30 -21.63 1.77 -5.25
N LYS A 31 -22.96 1.78 -5.42
CA LYS A 31 -23.82 2.65 -4.61
C LYS A 31 -23.69 2.27 -3.13
N THR A 32 -23.62 3.26 -2.28
CA THR A 32 -23.66 3.11 -0.83
C THR A 32 -25.05 2.62 -0.41
N ASP A 33 -25.10 1.53 0.37
CA ASP A 33 -26.34 0.94 0.88
C ASP A 33 -26.79 1.65 2.16
N ILE A 34 -27.11 2.94 2.04
CA ILE A 34 -27.60 3.77 3.15
C ILE A 34 -28.97 4.37 2.81
N THR A 35 -29.78 4.64 3.83
CA THR A 35 -31.12 5.20 3.62
C THR A 35 -31.04 6.62 3.05
N PRO A 36 -32.04 7.08 2.26
CA PRO A 36 -32.06 8.45 1.75
C PRO A 36 -31.98 9.53 2.84
N GLU A 37 -32.58 9.26 4.00
CA GLU A 37 -32.50 10.16 5.17
C GLU A 37 -31.07 10.27 5.70
N LEU A 38 -30.39 9.12 5.88
CA LEU A 38 -29.00 9.09 6.36
C LEU A 38 -28.05 9.75 5.36
N GLN A 39 -28.26 9.50 4.06
CA GLN A 39 -27.53 10.17 2.99
C GLN A 39 -27.67 11.70 3.08
N GLU A 40 -28.88 12.21 3.34
CA GLU A 40 -29.09 13.65 3.44
C GLU A 40 -28.42 14.25 4.68
N LYS A 41 -28.52 13.59 5.85
CA LYS A 41 -27.78 14.01 7.04
C LYS A 41 -26.26 14.04 6.81
N ALA A 42 -25.72 13.01 6.17
CA ALA A 42 -24.30 12.95 5.81
C ALA A 42 -23.91 14.12 4.87
N ASN A 43 -24.76 14.44 3.90
CA ASN A 43 -24.51 15.56 3.01
C ASN A 43 -24.50 16.92 3.70
N VAL A 44 -25.41 17.15 4.65
CA VAL A 44 -25.46 18.38 5.45
C VAL A 44 -24.16 18.53 6.25
N LEU A 45 -23.70 17.44 6.87
CA LEU A 45 -22.44 17.42 7.60
C LEU A 45 -21.23 17.66 6.67
N LEU A 46 -21.20 17.06 5.47
CA LEU A 46 -20.13 17.27 4.48
C LEU A 46 -19.98 18.76 4.10
N ASN A 47 -21.10 19.43 3.84
CA ASN A 47 -21.10 20.87 3.56
C ASN A 47 -20.67 21.72 4.77
N SER A 48 -20.96 21.25 5.99
CA SER A 48 -20.49 21.91 7.20
C SER A 48 -18.97 21.80 7.35
N LEU A 49 -18.41 20.60 7.13
CA LEU A 49 -16.96 20.40 7.16
C LEU A 49 -16.26 21.21 6.06
N ALA A 50 -16.86 21.38 4.88
CA ALA A 50 -16.29 22.22 3.83
C ALA A 50 -16.08 23.68 4.30
N ARG A 51 -16.98 24.20 5.14
CA ARG A 51 -16.84 25.55 5.73
C ARG A 51 -15.85 25.58 6.89
N GLU A 52 -15.81 24.52 7.70
CA GLU A 52 -14.87 24.41 8.82
C GLU A 52 -13.43 24.28 8.34
N ALA A 53 -13.19 23.61 7.19
CA ALA A 53 -11.88 23.49 6.57
C ALA A 53 -11.21 24.86 6.29
N GLU A 54 -12.02 25.90 6.04
CA GLU A 54 -11.54 27.27 5.81
C GLU A 54 -11.03 27.96 7.09
N GLN A 55 -11.32 27.40 8.27
CA GLN A 55 -10.91 27.94 9.56
C GLN A 55 -9.50 27.46 9.97
N PHE A 56 -8.96 26.44 9.30
CA PHE A 56 -7.58 26.01 9.55
C PHE A 56 -6.60 27.09 9.10
N THR A 57 -5.76 27.51 10.03
CA THR A 57 -4.67 28.46 9.79
C THR A 57 -3.52 27.77 9.07
N LEU A 58 -3.27 26.48 9.36
CA LEU A 58 -2.21 25.72 8.71
C LEU A 58 -2.60 25.38 7.26
N PRO A 59 -1.80 25.79 6.24
CA PRO A 59 -2.11 25.51 4.84
C PRO A 59 -2.24 24.02 4.52
N SER A 60 -1.39 23.16 5.10
CA SER A 60 -1.45 21.72 4.88
C SER A 60 -2.79 21.12 5.35
N ASN A 61 -3.26 21.49 6.53
CA ASN A 61 -4.58 21.09 7.05
C ASN A 61 -5.70 21.52 6.11
N ARG A 62 -5.68 22.78 5.66
CA ARG A 62 -6.69 23.33 4.75
C ARG A 62 -6.69 22.62 3.38
N ILE A 63 -5.51 22.37 2.80
CA ILE A 63 -5.34 21.64 1.54
C ILE A 63 -5.89 20.21 1.69
N THR A 64 -5.40 19.44 2.66
CA THR A 64 -5.83 18.05 2.88
C THR A 64 -7.32 17.98 3.14
N ALA A 65 -7.88 18.86 3.97
CA ALA A 65 -9.31 18.92 4.24
C ALA A 65 -10.14 19.15 2.95
N ARG A 66 -9.76 20.13 2.14
CA ARG A 66 -10.45 20.44 0.88
C ARG A 66 -10.38 19.27 -0.12
N VAL A 67 -9.21 18.65 -0.27
CA VAL A 67 -9.01 17.51 -1.18
C VAL A 67 -9.94 16.36 -0.82
N ASN A 68 -9.98 15.96 0.45
CA ASN A 68 -10.81 14.83 0.86
C ASN A 68 -12.31 15.13 0.76
N ILE A 69 -12.72 16.35 1.14
CA ILE A 69 -14.12 16.77 1.03
C ILE A 69 -14.53 16.83 -0.43
N ALA A 70 -13.67 17.36 -1.31
CA ALA A 70 -13.93 17.43 -2.74
C ALA A 70 -14.11 16.03 -3.37
N ASP A 71 -13.27 15.06 -2.98
CA ASP A 71 -13.39 13.68 -3.47
C ASP A 71 -14.73 13.04 -3.08
N LEU A 72 -15.20 13.26 -1.84
CA LEU A 72 -16.52 12.79 -1.39
C LEU A 72 -17.68 13.55 -2.04
N LEU A 73 -17.49 14.83 -2.36
CA LEU A 73 -18.53 15.68 -2.91
C LEU A 73 -18.72 15.50 -4.42
N TRP A 74 -17.72 14.97 -5.13
CA TRP A 74 -17.64 14.96 -6.60
C TRP A 74 -18.91 14.44 -7.30
N GLU A 75 -19.42 13.28 -6.89
CA GLU A 75 -20.58 12.66 -7.53
C GLU A 75 -21.90 13.41 -7.26
N LYS A 76 -21.94 14.25 -6.22
CA LYS A 76 -23.12 14.99 -5.79
C LYS A 76 -23.14 16.43 -6.32
N ASP A 77 -22.02 17.14 -6.12
CA ASP A 77 -21.85 18.54 -6.50
C ASP A 77 -20.45 18.73 -7.07
N GLU A 78 -20.29 18.30 -8.32
CA GLU A 78 -19.04 18.42 -9.08
C GLU A 78 -18.55 19.87 -9.12
N LYS A 79 -19.45 20.85 -9.22
CA LYS A 79 -19.09 22.27 -9.29
C LYS A 79 -18.41 22.71 -8.00
N GLN A 80 -18.99 22.39 -6.86
CA GLN A 80 -18.40 22.73 -5.56
C GLN A 80 -17.13 21.92 -5.29
N ALA A 81 -17.09 20.64 -5.68
CA ALA A 81 -15.87 19.83 -5.59
C ALA A 81 -14.72 20.42 -6.40
N ARG A 82 -14.97 20.87 -7.64
CA ARG A 82 -13.97 21.57 -8.47
C ARG A 82 -13.46 22.85 -7.81
N ILE A 83 -14.33 23.64 -7.19
CA ILE A 83 -13.92 24.85 -6.46
C ILE A 83 -12.99 24.49 -5.29
N LEU A 84 -13.30 23.45 -4.53
CA LEU A 84 -12.46 22.98 -3.42
C LEU A 84 -11.08 22.52 -3.92
N PHE A 85 -11.01 21.77 -5.02
CA PHE A 85 -9.76 21.38 -5.66
C PHE A 85 -8.96 22.60 -6.16
N GLN A 86 -9.61 23.58 -6.80
CA GLN A 86 -8.96 24.82 -7.24
C GLN A 86 -8.38 25.61 -6.07
N ASN A 87 -9.13 25.76 -4.98
CA ASN A 87 -8.63 26.44 -3.78
C ASN A 87 -7.45 25.69 -3.15
N ALA A 88 -7.47 24.34 -3.17
CA ALA A 88 -6.33 23.54 -2.73
C ALA A 88 -5.09 23.74 -3.61
N ILE A 89 -5.24 23.83 -4.94
CA ILE A 89 -4.15 24.16 -5.88
C ILE A 89 -3.57 25.54 -5.57
N ILE A 90 -4.41 26.55 -5.33
CA ILE A 90 -3.98 27.92 -5.02
C ILE A 90 -3.13 27.94 -3.74
N ASP A 91 -3.62 27.33 -2.66
CA ASP A 91 -2.88 27.27 -1.39
C ASP A 91 -1.57 26.49 -1.52
N LEU A 92 -1.59 25.37 -2.25
CA LEU A 92 -0.40 24.58 -2.50
C LEU A 92 0.61 25.37 -3.34
N SER A 93 0.18 26.11 -4.36
CA SER A 93 1.10 26.98 -5.11
C SER A 93 1.67 28.09 -4.22
N ALA A 94 0.90 28.64 -3.28
CA ALA A 94 1.41 29.62 -2.32
C ALA A 94 2.47 29.00 -1.40
N LEU A 95 2.24 27.78 -0.91
CA LEU A 95 3.21 27.02 -0.11
C LEU A 95 4.50 26.73 -0.90
N ILE A 96 4.38 26.29 -2.16
CA ILE A 96 5.55 26.02 -3.02
C ILE A 96 6.38 27.28 -3.24
N ASN A 97 5.73 28.44 -3.38
CA ASN A 97 6.42 29.72 -3.55
C ASN A 97 7.15 30.19 -2.27
N GLN A 98 6.88 29.58 -1.12
CA GLN A 98 7.59 29.85 0.15
C GLN A 98 8.84 28.99 0.31
N ILE A 99 9.11 28.02 -0.57
CA ILE A 99 10.29 27.17 -0.49
C ILE A 99 11.55 28.03 -0.65
N PRO A 100 12.46 28.07 0.34
CA PRO A 100 13.71 28.79 0.24
C PRO A 100 14.58 28.30 -0.94
N PRO A 101 15.34 29.20 -1.59
CA PRO A 101 16.26 28.82 -2.66
C PRO A 101 17.35 27.87 -2.15
N GLU A 102 17.83 26.98 -3.02
CA GLU A 102 18.97 26.12 -2.70
C GLU A 102 20.27 26.94 -2.75
N ILE A 103 20.81 27.28 -1.58
CA ILE A 103 22.06 28.03 -1.45
C ILE A 103 23.08 27.16 -0.71
N THR A 104 24.23 26.90 -1.35
CA THR A 104 25.29 25.99 -0.87
C THR A 104 25.97 26.43 0.43
N ASP A 105 25.87 27.71 0.79
CA ASP A 105 26.46 28.30 2.01
C ASP A 105 25.39 28.73 3.04
N SER A 106 24.21 28.09 3.01
CA SER A 106 23.13 28.38 3.97
C SER A 106 23.45 27.88 5.39
N SER A 107 22.82 28.51 6.40
CA SER A 107 22.80 27.94 7.74
C SER A 107 22.03 26.62 7.77
N ASP A 108 22.35 25.75 8.74
CA ASP A 108 21.65 24.48 8.96
C ASP A 108 20.13 24.67 9.14
N GLU A 109 19.73 25.81 9.72
CA GLU A 109 18.32 26.19 9.93
C GLU A 109 17.58 26.40 8.60
N VAL A 110 18.18 27.12 7.65
CA VAL A 110 17.58 27.37 6.31
C VAL A 110 17.53 26.08 5.50
N ILE A 111 18.53 25.21 5.63
CA ILE A 111 18.55 23.89 4.98
C ILE A 111 17.41 23.01 5.53
N SER A 112 17.22 23.00 6.85
CA SER A 112 16.15 22.26 7.52
C SER A 112 14.76 22.77 7.13
N GLU A 113 14.55 24.09 7.16
CA GLU A 113 13.28 24.71 6.77
C GLU A 113 12.93 24.40 5.31
N ARG A 114 13.89 24.53 4.39
CA ARG A 114 13.69 24.15 2.99
C ARG A 114 13.28 22.71 2.84
N TYR A 115 13.96 21.80 3.53
CA TYR A 115 13.66 20.37 3.46
C TYR A 115 12.22 20.06 3.94
N ILE A 116 11.79 20.67 5.05
CA ILE A 116 10.46 20.47 5.61
C ILE A 116 9.37 20.96 4.64
N ILE A 117 9.46 22.22 4.17
CA ILE A 117 8.44 22.80 3.29
C ILE A 117 8.39 22.07 1.94
N LEU A 118 9.56 21.71 1.38
CA LEU A 118 9.63 20.96 0.13
C LEU A 118 9.01 19.57 0.26
N ASN A 119 9.26 18.86 1.37
CA ASN A 119 8.68 17.54 1.61
C ASN A 119 7.16 17.62 1.80
N ASP A 120 6.67 18.61 2.55
CA ASP A 120 5.24 18.84 2.73
C ASP A 120 4.56 19.16 1.40
N ALA A 121 5.15 20.03 0.59
CA ALA A 121 4.64 20.34 -0.74
C ALA A 121 4.59 19.10 -1.64
N ARG A 122 5.60 18.21 -1.59
CA ARG A 122 5.60 16.94 -2.33
C ARG A 122 4.45 16.04 -1.92
N MET A 123 4.25 15.85 -0.62
CA MET A 123 3.18 14.99 -0.08
C MET A 123 1.80 15.52 -0.46
N LEU A 124 1.54 16.81 -0.22
CA LEU A 124 0.26 17.45 -0.52
C LEU A 124 -0.05 17.45 -2.02
N ARG A 125 0.97 17.67 -2.86
CA ARG A 125 0.83 17.61 -4.31
C ARG A 125 0.45 16.22 -4.79
N SER A 126 1.09 15.18 -4.27
CA SER A 126 0.74 13.79 -4.58
C SER A 126 -0.70 13.47 -4.15
N GLU A 127 -1.07 13.81 -2.90
CA GLU A 127 -2.42 13.59 -2.38
C GLU A 127 -3.49 14.28 -3.24
N LEU A 128 -3.30 15.56 -3.56
CA LEU A 128 -4.19 16.34 -4.42
C LEU A 128 -4.39 15.67 -5.79
N LEU A 129 -3.29 15.33 -6.46
CA LEU A 129 -3.32 14.83 -7.83
C LEU A 129 -3.91 13.42 -7.92
N LEU A 130 -3.58 12.54 -6.97
CA LEU A 130 -4.11 11.17 -6.93
C LEU A 130 -5.60 11.11 -6.55
N ASN A 131 -6.12 12.11 -5.82
CA ASN A 131 -7.56 12.23 -5.58
C ASN A 131 -8.30 12.86 -6.76
N LEU A 132 -7.67 13.82 -7.45
CA LEU A 132 -8.29 14.51 -8.58
C LEU A 132 -8.33 13.65 -9.85
N ALA A 133 -7.27 12.88 -10.12
CA ALA A 133 -7.12 12.17 -11.38
C ALA A 133 -8.20 11.11 -11.70
N PRO A 134 -8.70 10.31 -10.73
CA PRO A 134 -9.82 9.40 -10.99
C PRO A 134 -11.08 10.16 -11.42
N ARG A 135 -11.24 11.38 -10.92
CA ARG A 135 -12.42 12.25 -11.12
C ARG A 135 -12.32 12.98 -12.46
N ASP A 136 -11.29 13.79 -12.64
CA ASP A 136 -10.99 14.54 -13.86
C ASP A 136 -9.48 14.46 -14.16
N PRO A 137 -9.06 13.50 -15.01
CA PRO A 137 -7.67 13.31 -15.33
C PRO A 137 -7.03 14.50 -16.06
N LYS A 138 -7.81 15.23 -16.88
CA LYS A 138 -7.32 16.41 -17.58
C LYS A 138 -7.03 17.52 -16.59
N PHE A 139 -7.96 17.76 -15.67
CA PHE A 139 -7.76 18.76 -14.61
C PHE A 139 -6.58 18.40 -13.69
N ALA A 140 -6.37 17.11 -13.38
CA ALA A 140 -5.19 16.68 -12.64
C ALA A 140 -3.87 16.97 -13.40
N LEU A 141 -3.81 16.75 -14.72
CA LEU A 141 -2.63 17.10 -15.51
C LEU A 141 -2.38 18.61 -15.57
N GLU A 142 -3.44 19.41 -15.74
CA GLU A 142 -3.35 20.87 -15.71
C GLU A 142 -2.82 21.35 -14.35
N ALA A 143 -3.32 20.79 -13.25
CA ALA A 143 -2.84 21.05 -11.90
C ALA A 143 -1.37 20.62 -11.70
N LEU A 144 -0.96 19.45 -12.23
CA LEU A 144 0.43 19.00 -12.17
C LEU A 144 1.36 20.00 -12.85
N GLN A 145 0.98 20.49 -14.03
CA GLN A 145 1.74 21.49 -14.78
C GLN A 145 1.77 22.84 -14.05
N GLU A 146 0.62 23.27 -13.52
CA GLU A 146 0.49 24.53 -12.77
C GLU A 146 1.33 24.52 -11.50
N LEU A 147 1.46 23.38 -10.82
CA LEU A 147 2.24 23.25 -9.59
C LEU A 147 3.72 22.96 -9.83
N ASN A 148 4.12 22.68 -11.07
CA ASN A 148 5.52 22.48 -11.41
C ASN A 148 6.27 23.81 -11.32
N ARG A 149 7.38 23.82 -10.60
CA ARG A 149 8.20 25.01 -10.35
C ARG A 149 9.67 24.64 -10.48
N LYS A 150 10.44 25.61 -10.94
CA LYS A 150 11.89 25.54 -11.01
C LYS A 150 12.50 26.33 -9.88
N ASP A 151 13.64 25.88 -9.37
CA ASP A 151 14.43 26.60 -8.40
C ASP A 151 15.17 27.79 -9.06
N ALA A 152 15.94 28.53 -8.25
CA ALA A 152 16.73 29.67 -8.72
C ALA A 152 17.79 29.29 -9.78
N ASN A 153 18.21 28.03 -9.81
CA ASN A 153 19.20 27.49 -10.76
C ASN A 153 18.53 26.94 -12.03
N GLY A 154 17.20 27.01 -12.13
CA GLY A 154 16.42 26.48 -13.25
C GLY A 154 16.22 24.96 -13.21
N ALA A 155 16.62 24.28 -12.13
CA ALA A 155 16.34 22.88 -11.88
C ALA A 155 14.89 22.70 -11.41
N ASN A 156 14.26 21.56 -11.70
CA ASN A 156 12.91 21.30 -11.24
C ASN A 156 12.93 21.03 -9.73
N LEU A 157 12.08 21.72 -8.95
CA LEU A 157 11.97 21.49 -7.50
C LEU A 157 11.48 20.07 -7.16
N PHE A 158 10.74 19.48 -8.08
CA PHE A 158 10.12 18.18 -7.96
C PHE A 158 10.66 17.24 -9.05
N GLU A 159 11.92 16.82 -8.93
CA GLU A 159 12.53 15.89 -9.89
C GLU A 159 11.77 14.55 -10.01
N ASP A 160 11.07 14.15 -8.94
CA ASP A 160 10.24 12.94 -8.85
C ASP A 160 8.89 13.06 -9.61
N ASP A 161 8.58 14.23 -10.19
CA ASP A 161 7.33 14.47 -10.93
C ASP A 161 7.11 13.48 -12.08
N LYS A 162 8.18 12.86 -12.60
CA LYS A 162 8.07 11.86 -13.66
C LYS A 162 7.34 10.62 -13.20
N THR A 163 7.62 10.17 -11.97
CA THR A 163 6.93 9.06 -11.32
C THR A 163 5.45 9.39 -11.19
N LEU A 164 5.15 10.58 -10.69
CA LEU A 164 3.78 11.05 -10.51
C LEU A 164 3.03 11.26 -11.84
N GLU A 165 3.69 11.78 -12.87
CA GLU A 165 3.13 11.95 -14.23
C GLU A 165 2.79 10.58 -14.85
N LEU A 166 3.62 9.56 -14.63
CA LEU A 166 3.35 8.18 -15.05
C LEU A 166 2.23 7.53 -14.23
N ASP A 167 2.17 7.77 -12.92
CA ASP A 167 1.06 7.28 -12.09
C ASP A 167 -0.28 7.88 -12.54
N LEU A 168 -0.28 9.18 -12.89
CA LEU A 168 -1.42 9.83 -13.50
C LEU A 168 -1.75 9.23 -14.87
N ALA A 169 -0.76 8.94 -15.71
CA ALA A 169 -0.97 8.28 -17.00
C ALA A 169 -1.65 6.91 -16.85
N ALA A 170 -1.22 6.10 -15.88
CA ALA A 170 -1.86 4.83 -15.56
C ALA A 170 -3.35 5.03 -15.19
N GLN A 171 -3.68 6.06 -14.42
CA GLN A 171 -5.08 6.38 -14.09
C GLN A 171 -5.90 6.92 -15.28
N ILE A 172 -5.28 7.79 -16.10
CA ILE A 172 -5.87 8.36 -17.33
C ILE A 172 -6.26 7.23 -18.30
N THR A 173 -5.45 6.17 -18.36
CA THR A 173 -5.60 5.07 -19.32
C THR A 173 -7.02 4.51 -19.38
N LEU A 174 -7.74 4.44 -18.25
CA LEU A 174 -9.12 3.95 -18.21
C LEU A 174 -10.07 4.77 -19.10
N LYS A 175 -9.86 6.08 -19.18
CA LYS A 175 -10.68 7.06 -19.92
C LYS A 175 -10.07 7.40 -21.28
N ASP A 176 -8.75 7.60 -21.34
CA ASP A 176 -8.01 7.99 -22.54
C ASP A 176 -6.64 7.27 -22.64
N PRO A 177 -6.59 6.05 -23.19
CA PRO A 177 -5.32 5.32 -23.36
C PRO A 177 -4.35 6.00 -24.34
N LYS A 178 -4.82 6.89 -25.23
CA LYS A 178 -3.94 7.62 -26.15
C LYS A 178 -3.17 8.70 -25.42
N GLN A 179 -3.85 9.48 -24.57
CA GLN A 179 -3.18 10.47 -23.74
C GLN A 179 -2.16 9.83 -22.80
N ALA A 180 -2.52 8.69 -22.18
CA ALA A 180 -1.60 7.91 -21.36
C ALA A 180 -0.36 7.44 -22.15
N TYR A 181 -0.56 6.97 -23.39
CA TYR A 181 0.55 6.58 -24.28
C TYR A 181 1.49 7.76 -24.59
N GLU A 182 0.97 8.95 -24.89
CA GLU A 182 1.81 10.12 -25.17
C GLU A 182 2.62 10.56 -23.94
N ILE A 183 2.03 10.50 -22.74
CA ILE A 183 2.74 10.75 -21.48
C ILE A 183 3.85 9.72 -21.25
N ALA A 184 3.54 8.43 -21.44
CA ALA A 184 4.50 7.35 -21.33
C ALA A 184 5.66 7.52 -22.31
N LYS A 185 5.36 7.88 -23.56
CA LYS A 185 6.35 8.13 -24.61
C LYS A 185 7.25 9.33 -24.34
N LYS A 186 6.68 10.43 -23.83
CA LYS A 186 7.44 11.60 -23.37
C LYS A 186 8.44 11.19 -22.29
N ASN A 187 7.98 10.44 -21.28
CA ASN A 187 8.84 9.97 -20.18
C ASN A 187 9.92 8.98 -20.65
N LEU A 188 9.59 8.08 -21.60
CA LEU A 188 10.55 7.14 -22.20
C LEU A 188 11.75 7.84 -22.87
N ASN A 189 11.56 9.04 -23.43
CA ASN A 189 12.67 9.80 -24.02
C ASN A 189 13.72 10.18 -22.97
N GLU A 190 13.27 10.40 -21.73
CA GLU A 190 14.09 10.87 -20.61
C GLU A 190 14.70 9.71 -19.79
N GLY A 191 14.19 8.48 -19.93
CA GLY A 191 14.73 7.29 -19.27
C GLY A 191 13.75 6.12 -19.25
N ILE A 192 14.21 4.96 -18.80
CA ILE A 192 13.36 3.79 -18.55
C ILE A 192 13.18 3.69 -17.04
N THR A 193 11.94 3.73 -16.56
CA THR A 193 11.60 3.67 -15.13
C THR A 193 10.58 2.55 -14.87
N PRO A 194 10.53 2.02 -13.63
CA PRO A 194 9.51 1.03 -13.22
C PRO A 194 8.07 1.41 -13.55
N ASN A 195 7.68 2.65 -13.30
CA ASN A 195 6.30 3.14 -13.49
C ASN A 195 5.88 3.12 -14.97
N LEU A 196 6.84 3.17 -15.89
CA LEU A 196 6.58 3.01 -17.33
C LEU A 196 6.04 1.61 -17.65
N PHE A 197 6.49 0.58 -16.92
CA PHE A 197 6.01 -0.79 -17.10
C PHE A 197 4.59 -0.98 -16.54
N SER A 198 4.28 -0.37 -15.39
CA SER A 198 2.90 -0.35 -14.87
C SER A 198 1.95 0.33 -15.87
N THR A 199 2.36 1.49 -16.40
CA THR A 199 1.59 2.23 -17.41
C THR A 199 1.40 1.38 -18.69
N LEU A 200 2.46 0.69 -19.13
CA LEU A 200 2.38 -0.26 -20.25
C LEU A 200 1.34 -1.36 -19.99
N GLU A 201 1.33 -1.95 -18.80
CA GLU A 201 0.34 -2.98 -18.48
C GLU A 201 -1.09 -2.47 -18.60
N ASP A 202 -1.35 -1.29 -18.02
CA ASP A 202 -2.70 -0.73 -17.99
C ASP A 202 -3.15 -0.30 -19.38
N ILE A 203 -2.25 0.29 -20.17
CA ILE A 203 -2.53 0.62 -21.58
C ILE A 203 -2.83 -0.67 -22.33
N TYR A 204 -2.01 -1.72 -22.22
CA TYR A 204 -2.25 -2.98 -22.95
C TYR A 204 -3.57 -3.65 -22.57
N LYS A 205 -3.94 -3.62 -21.28
CA LYS A 205 -5.24 -4.16 -20.81
C LYS A 205 -6.39 -3.44 -21.50
N LYS A 206 -6.34 -2.10 -21.59
CA LYS A 206 -7.39 -1.25 -22.17
C LYS A 206 -7.38 -1.22 -23.70
N ASP A 207 -6.21 -1.03 -24.29
CA ASP A 207 -5.94 -0.90 -25.71
C ASP A 207 -4.65 -1.69 -26.06
N ALA A 208 -4.85 -2.90 -26.57
CA ALA A 208 -3.74 -3.82 -26.85
C ALA A 208 -2.81 -3.32 -27.96
N GLU A 209 -3.31 -2.52 -28.90
CA GLU A 209 -2.51 -1.98 -30.01
C GLU A 209 -1.57 -0.89 -29.49
N LEU A 210 -2.08 0.05 -28.70
CA LEU A 210 -1.25 1.08 -28.06
C LEU A 210 -0.27 0.47 -27.05
N GLY A 211 -0.69 -0.54 -26.29
CA GLY A 211 0.21 -1.25 -25.37
C GLY A 211 1.34 -1.96 -26.12
N THR A 212 1.03 -2.64 -27.22
CA THR A 212 2.04 -3.28 -28.09
C THR A 212 3.01 -2.24 -28.65
N LYS A 213 2.49 -1.09 -29.10
CA LYS A 213 3.31 0.01 -29.60
C LYS A 213 4.25 0.56 -28.53
N LEU A 214 3.76 0.79 -27.30
CA LEU A 214 4.60 1.24 -26.19
C LEU A 214 5.68 0.22 -25.84
N ALA A 215 5.35 -1.09 -25.84
CA ALA A 215 6.34 -2.14 -25.62
C ALA A 215 7.45 -2.10 -26.70
N GLN A 216 7.08 -1.86 -27.97
CA GLN A 216 8.05 -1.72 -29.07
C GLN A 216 8.91 -0.46 -28.94
N ASP A 217 8.33 0.65 -28.49
CA ASP A 217 9.07 1.88 -28.22
C ASP A 217 10.10 1.67 -27.10
N ILE A 218 9.71 0.97 -26.02
CA ILE A 218 10.62 0.60 -24.91
C ILE A 218 11.75 -0.31 -25.42
N VAL A 219 11.45 -1.34 -26.21
CA VAL A 219 12.47 -2.22 -26.81
C VAL A 219 13.43 -1.41 -27.67
N SER A 220 12.90 -0.50 -28.49
CA SER A 220 13.71 0.37 -29.35
C SER A 220 14.65 1.25 -28.52
N LYS A 221 14.17 1.80 -27.39
CA LYS A 221 15.01 2.54 -26.46
C LYS A 221 16.09 1.63 -25.85
N ILE A 222 15.74 0.47 -25.31
CA ILE A 222 16.70 -0.50 -24.73
C ILE A 222 17.81 -0.86 -25.74
N LYS A 223 17.49 -1.02 -27.02
CA LYS A 223 18.49 -1.31 -28.07
C LYS A 223 19.51 -0.20 -28.32
N THR A 224 19.14 1.05 -28.06
CA THR A 224 20.05 2.20 -28.20
C THR A 224 21.02 2.35 -27.03
N PHE A 225 20.83 1.56 -25.97
CA PHE A 225 21.69 1.59 -24.80
C PHE A 225 23.08 1.03 -25.12
N ASP A 226 24.14 1.79 -24.78
CA ASP A 226 25.51 1.27 -24.81
C ASP A 226 25.84 0.65 -23.44
N PRO A 227 26.02 -0.69 -23.36
CA PRO A 227 26.36 -1.36 -22.10
C PRO A 227 27.75 -1.02 -21.57
N ASN A 228 28.56 -0.22 -22.27
CA ASN A 228 29.83 0.34 -21.74
C ASN A 228 29.65 1.61 -20.90
N ILE A 229 28.50 2.30 -20.98
CA ILE A 229 28.24 3.56 -20.23
C ILE A 229 27.93 3.29 -18.74
N ASN A 230 27.86 2.02 -18.31
CA ASN A 230 27.33 1.64 -17.00
C ASN A 230 28.32 0.84 -16.11
N LEU A 231 29.41 1.47 -15.65
CA LEU A 231 30.40 0.78 -14.79
C LEU A 231 30.97 1.57 -13.60
N SER A 232 30.43 2.73 -13.24
CA SER A 232 30.84 3.42 -11.99
C SER A 232 29.71 4.06 -11.20
N THR A 233 28.55 4.27 -11.81
CA THR A 233 27.40 4.88 -11.15
C THR A 233 26.52 3.89 -10.40
N GLY A 234 26.60 2.58 -10.61
CA GLY A 234 25.80 1.62 -9.82
C GLY A 234 26.22 1.55 -8.34
N SER A 235 27.53 1.61 -8.07
CA SER A 235 28.07 1.64 -6.70
C SER A 235 28.13 3.06 -6.11
N LEU A 236 28.30 4.10 -6.94
CA LEU A 236 28.21 5.50 -6.51
C LEU A 236 26.77 5.98 -6.32
N ALA A 237 25.81 5.57 -7.16
CA ALA A 237 24.40 5.92 -6.98
C ALA A 237 23.82 5.21 -5.75
N ASN A 238 24.19 3.94 -5.49
CA ASN A 238 23.81 3.26 -4.24
C ASN A 238 24.46 3.88 -2.99
N SER A 239 25.58 4.60 -3.11
CA SER A 239 26.18 5.35 -1.98
C SER A 239 25.75 6.83 -1.92
N MET A 240 25.10 7.36 -2.96
CA MET A 240 24.62 8.74 -3.07
C MET A 240 23.08 8.87 -3.13
N THR A 241 22.34 7.82 -2.77
CA THR A 241 20.86 7.75 -2.84
C THR A 241 20.11 8.77 -2.00
N ASN A 242 20.78 9.61 -1.18
CA ASN A 242 20.10 10.61 -0.36
C ASN A 242 20.17 12.05 -0.88
N THR A 243 20.82 12.35 -2.01
CA THR A 243 21.01 13.79 -2.38
C THR A 243 21.01 14.19 -3.85
N MET A 244 21.22 13.30 -4.83
CA MET A 244 21.14 13.68 -6.26
C MET A 244 20.62 12.54 -7.14
N SER A 245 19.72 12.84 -8.08
CA SER A 245 19.27 11.85 -9.06
C SER A 245 20.40 11.47 -10.03
N SER A 246 20.47 10.20 -10.43
CA SER A 246 21.50 9.66 -11.32
C SER A 246 21.63 10.44 -12.64
N ASN A 247 20.53 11.02 -13.12
CA ASN A 247 20.48 11.86 -14.31
C ASN A 247 21.16 13.23 -14.11
N THR A 248 21.07 13.81 -12.92
CA THR A 248 21.75 15.07 -12.57
C THR A 248 23.26 14.85 -12.53
N ILE A 249 23.71 13.74 -11.92
CA ILE A 249 25.13 13.33 -11.89
C ILE A 249 25.69 13.14 -13.30
N MET A 250 24.95 12.47 -14.19
CA MET A 250 25.36 12.27 -15.60
C MET A 250 25.42 13.56 -16.41
N LYS A 251 24.46 14.48 -16.20
CA LYS A 251 24.48 15.81 -16.83
C LYS A 251 25.67 16.63 -16.39
N THR A 252 26.00 16.65 -15.10
CA THR A 252 27.20 17.32 -14.59
C THR A 252 28.50 16.70 -15.09
N ALA A 253 28.51 15.40 -15.38
CA ALA A 253 29.68 14.69 -15.93
C ALA A 253 29.83 14.81 -17.46
N GLY A 254 28.93 15.52 -18.16
CA GLY A 254 28.97 15.66 -19.62
C GLY A 254 28.72 14.34 -20.38
N ILE A 255 28.17 13.33 -19.70
CA ILE A 255 27.86 12.02 -20.31
C ILE A 255 26.50 12.14 -21.00
N SER A 256 26.49 12.10 -22.33
CA SER A 256 25.26 11.99 -23.11
C SER A 256 24.78 10.55 -23.15
N GLY A 257 23.68 10.24 -22.44
CA GLY A 257 23.10 8.90 -22.38
C GLY A 257 21.99 8.79 -21.34
N PHE A 258 21.32 7.64 -21.29
CA PHE A 258 20.40 7.29 -20.21
C PHE A 258 20.91 6.00 -19.55
N THR A 259 20.77 5.88 -18.23
CA THR A 259 21.07 4.63 -17.53
C THR A 259 19.95 3.63 -17.73
N VAL A 260 20.32 2.40 -18.06
CA VAL A 260 19.44 1.23 -17.90
C VAL A 260 20.22 0.24 -17.06
N SER A 261 19.65 -0.17 -15.93
CA SER A 261 20.21 -1.22 -15.10
C SER A 261 19.77 -2.61 -15.60
N SER A 262 20.49 -3.66 -15.18
CA SER A 262 20.02 -5.04 -15.39
C SER A 262 18.64 -5.26 -14.77
N TRP A 263 18.38 -4.62 -13.63
CA TRP A 263 17.11 -4.69 -12.92
C TRP A 263 15.94 -4.11 -13.74
N ASP A 264 16.12 -2.95 -14.38
CA ASP A 264 15.08 -2.33 -15.22
C ASP A 264 14.68 -3.25 -16.38
N ILE A 265 15.66 -3.86 -17.06
CA ILE A 265 15.40 -4.80 -18.16
C ILE A 265 14.73 -6.08 -17.65
N GLN A 266 15.14 -6.59 -16.49
CA GLN A 266 14.50 -7.75 -15.88
C GLN A 266 13.03 -7.47 -15.54
N MET A 267 12.72 -6.33 -14.93
CA MET A 267 11.34 -5.93 -14.65
C MET A 267 10.51 -5.77 -15.93
N PHE A 268 11.09 -5.22 -16.99
CA PHE A 268 10.44 -5.16 -18.29
C PHE A 268 10.13 -6.56 -18.84
N LEU A 269 11.08 -7.50 -18.77
CA LEU A 269 10.88 -8.89 -19.20
C LEU A 269 9.81 -9.62 -18.37
N GLU A 270 9.79 -9.43 -17.06
CA GLU A 270 8.74 -9.96 -16.18
C GLU A 270 7.36 -9.39 -16.56
N THR A 271 7.29 -8.09 -16.84
CA THR A 271 6.07 -7.41 -17.33
C THR A 271 5.60 -8.00 -18.66
N LEU A 272 6.51 -8.19 -19.62
CA LEU A 272 6.21 -8.82 -20.91
C LEU A 272 5.67 -10.24 -20.73
N LYS A 273 6.33 -11.07 -19.91
CA LYS A 273 5.87 -12.45 -19.61
C LYS A 273 4.44 -12.43 -19.06
N LYS A 274 4.13 -11.51 -18.15
CA LYS A 274 2.79 -11.34 -17.58
C LYS A 274 1.77 -10.94 -18.65
N LEU A 275 2.10 -9.98 -19.51
CA LEU A 275 1.22 -9.54 -20.59
C LEU A 275 1.02 -10.63 -21.65
N GLU A 276 2.04 -11.42 -21.98
CA GLU A 276 1.94 -12.57 -22.89
C GLU A 276 0.99 -13.65 -22.34
N ARG A 277 1.08 -13.95 -21.03
CA ARG A 277 0.12 -14.86 -20.38
C ARG A 277 -1.31 -14.34 -20.47
N GLN A 278 -1.50 -13.03 -20.27
CA GLN A 278 -2.81 -12.39 -20.43
C GLN A 278 -3.30 -12.41 -21.88
N ALA A 279 -2.41 -12.18 -22.84
CA ALA A 279 -2.70 -12.22 -24.27
C ALA A 279 -3.19 -13.63 -24.66
N ALA A 280 -2.45 -14.67 -24.27
CA ALA A 280 -2.81 -16.06 -24.51
C ALA A 280 -4.16 -16.43 -23.89
N LYS A 281 -4.41 -16.04 -22.62
CA LYS A 281 -5.69 -16.27 -21.93
C LYS A 281 -6.86 -15.59 -22.64
N ASN A 282 -6.64 -14.37 -23.15
CA ASN A 282 -7.67 -13.57 -23.80
C ASN A 282 -7.73 -13.74 -25.33
N LYS A 283 -6.96 -14.69 -25.89
CA LYS A 283 -6.80 -14.90 -27.34
C LYS A 283 -6.41 -13.62 -28.10
N LYS A 284 -5.66 -12.73 -27.47
CA LYS A 284 -5.08 -11.52 -28.09
C LYS A 284 -3.75 -11.87 -28.77
N THR A 285 -3.29 -11.00 -29.66
CA THR A 285 -1.97 -11.10 -30.30
C THR A 285 -0.85 -10.95 -29.26
N ALA A 286 0.26 -11.63 -29.50
CA ALA A 286 1.48 -11.49 -28.71
C ALA A 286 1.87 -10.00 -28.60
N VAL A 287 2.36 -9.62 -27.42
CA VAL A 287 2.75 -8.25 -27.07
C VAL A 287 3.99 -7.84 -27.85
N LEU A 288 4.92 -8.78 -28.06
CA LEU A 288 6.11 -8.59 -28.87
C LEU A 288 6.35 -9.76 -29.81
N SER A 289 7.08 -9.50 -30.90
CA SER A 289 7.63 -10.57 -31.72
C SER A 289 8.75 -11.31 -30.99
N GLU A 290 8.94 -12.59 -31.29
CA GLU A 290 10.04 -13.40 -30.72
C GLU A 290 11.41 -12.76 -30.97
N ASN A 291 11.60 -12.12 -32.13
CA ASN A 291 12.83 -11.38 -32.43
C ASN A 291 13.04 -10.19 -31.48
N SER A 292 12.00 -9.40 -31.22
CA SER A 292 12.11 -8.25 -30.29
C SER A 292 12.40 -8.72 -28.86
N TYR A 293 11.76 -9.81 -28.44
CA TYR A 293 12.04 -10.42 -27.13
C TYR A 293 13.48 -10.93 -27.04
N LYS A 294 13.95 -11.63 -28.08
CA LYS A 294 15.32 -12.11 -28.19
C LYS A 294 16.34 -10.97 -28.10
N ASP A 295 16.07 -9.84 -28.75
CA ASP A 295 16.98 -8.69 -28.71
C ASP A 295 17.13 -8.11 -27.29
N VAL A 296 16.03 -8.05 -26.50
CA VAL A 296 16.08 -7.61 -25.10
C VAL A 296 16.91 -8.57 -24.24
N ILE A 297 16.69 -9.88 -24.42
CA ILE A 297 17.50 -10.92 -23.74
C ILE A 297 18.98 -10.79 -24.11
N GLU A 298 19.27 -10.41 -25.36
CA GLU A 298 20.64 -10.20 -25.80
C GLU A 298 21.32 -9.05 -25.06
N VAL A 299 20.65 -7.90 -24.97
CA VAL A 299 21.15 -6.72 -24.24
C VAL A 299 21.40 -7.06 -22.78
N LEU A 300 20.45 -7.75 -22.12
CA LEU A 300 20.61 -8.16 -20.72
C LEU A 300 21.81 -9.10 -20.52
N ALA A 301 21.98 -10.09 -21.41
CA ALA A 301 23.13 -10.99 -21.35
C ALA A 301 24.46 -10.24 -21.51
N GLN A 302 24.50 -9.21 -22.39
CA GLN A 302 25.68 -8.37 -22.54
C GLN A 302 25.97 -7.52 -21.29
N ILE A 303 24.94 -6.98 -20.63
CA ILE A 303 25.09 -6.24 -19.36
C ILE A 303 25.70 -7.15 -18.30
N HIS A 304 25.13 -8.34 -18.07
CA HIS A 304 25.66 -9.29 -17.08
C HIS A 304 27.10 -9.73 -17.39
N LEU A 305 27.46 -9.90 -18.66
CA LEU A 305 28.83 -10.21 -19.07
C LEU A 305 29.81 -9.08 -18.76
N LYS A 306 29.37 -7.82 -18.79
CA LYS A 306 30.22 -6.64 -18.52
C LYS A 306 30.24 -6.19 -17.06
N GLN A 307 29.25 -6.56 -16.25
CA GLN A 307 29.20 -6.21 -14.83
C GLN A 307 30.42 -6.77 -14.06
N PRO A 308 30.98 -6.04 -13.08
CA PRO A 308 32.17 -6.50 -12.36
C PRO A 308 31.86 -7.65 -11.40
N TYR A 309 30.64 -7.67 -10.88
CA TYR A 309 30.10 -8.71 -10.01
C TYR A 309 28.82 -9.26 -10.62
N LEU A 310 28.59 -10.56 -10.47
CA LEU A 310 27.42 -11.25 -11.00
C LEU A 310 26.80 -12.06 -9.87
N SER A 311 25.50 -11.88 -9.65
CA SER A 311 24.73 -12.59 -8.62
C SER A 311 24.04 -13.81 -9.21
N SER A 312 24.19 -14.97 -8.57
CA SER A 312 23.44 -16.19 -8.92
C SER A 312 21.93 -15.99 -8.81
N TYR A 313 21.48 -15.15 -7.88
CA TYR A 313 20.07 -14.79 -7.71
C TYR A 313 19.54 -13.94 -8.87
N GLU A 314 20.27 -12.90 -9.27
CA GLU A 314 19.84 -12.06 -10.40
C GLU A 314 19.84 -12.85 -11.71
N LEU A 315 20.81 -13.76 -11.88
CA LEU A 315 20.95 -14.55 -13.09
C LEU A 315 19.91 -15.68 -13.19
N SER A 316 19.42 -16.24 -12.07
CA SER A 316 18.44 -17.33 -12.09
C SER A 316 17.18 -16.96 -12.87
N LYS A 317 16.79 -15.69 -12.79
CA LYS A 317 15.59 -15.12 -13.41
C LYS A 317 15.54 -15.17 -14.93
N THR A 318 16.72 -15.25 -15.57
CA THR A 318 16.84 -15.09 -17.03
C THR A 318 17.79 -16.07 -17.69
N ILE A 319 18.57 -16.85 -16.92
CA ILE A 319 19.55 -17.79 -17.48
C ILE A 319 18.91 -18.85 -18.37
N THR A 320 17.68 -19.27 -18.08
CA THR A 320 16.95 -20.25 -18.89
C THR A 320 16.67 -19.70 -20.29
N GLU A 321 16.23 -18.44 -20.40
CA GLU A 321 16.00 -17.76 -21.67
C GLU A 321 17.31 -17.42 -22.40
N ILE A 322 18.33 -16.99 -21.68
CA ILE A 322 19.66 -16.76 -22.27
C ILE A 322 20.22 -18.07 -22.83
N ALA A 323 20.06 -19.19 -22.13
CA ALA A 323 20.50 -20.51 -22.63
C ALA A 323 19.71 -20.95 -23.86
N LYS A 324 18.39 -20.65 -23.91
CA LYS A 324 17.53 -20.95 -25.06
C LYS A 324 17.95 -20.17 -26.32
N PHE A 325 18.20 -18.85 -26.20
CA PHE A 325 18.45 -17.99 -27.37
C PHE A 325 19.94 -17.77 -27.68
N PHE A 326 20.81 -17.81 -26.67
CA PHE A 326 22.24 -17.50 -26.73
C PHE A 326 23.07 -18.47 -25.88
N PRO A 327 23.10 -19.78 -26.22
CA PRO A 327 23.73 -20.82 -25.40
C PRO A 327 25.20 -20.53 -25.07
N ALA A 328 25.97 -19.95 -26.00
CA ALA A 328 27.36 -19.56 -25.77
C ALA A 328 27.48 -18.46 -24.69
N LYS A 329 26.57 -17.49 -24.64
CA LYS A 329 26.55 -16.43 -23.62
C LYS A 329 26.14 -16.99 -22.26
N ALA A 330 25.17 -17.91 -22.22
CA ALA A 330 24.79 -18.61 -20.98
C ALA A 330 25.98 -19.38 -20.39
N GLN A 331 26.75 -20.07 -21.24
CA GLN A 331 27.95 -20.78 -20.80
C GLN A 331 29.01 -19.80 -20.26
N ALA A 332 29.25 -18.68 -20.95
CA ALA A 332 30.18 -17.66 -20.48
C ALA A 332 29.77 -17.05 -19.12
N LEU A 333 28.48 -16.82 -18.90
CA LEU A 333 27.96 -16.32 -17.61
C LEU A 333 28.13 -17.34 -16.49
N ARG A 334 27.85 -18.63 -16.74
CA ARG A 334 28.11 -19.71 -15.77
C ARG A 334 29.60 -19.83 -15.45
N SER A 335 30.47 -19.74 -16.45
CA SER A 335 31.92 -19.75 -16.24
C SER A 335 32.39 -18.54 -15.40
N LYS A 336 31.77 -17.38 -15.57
CA LYS A 336 32.08 -16.16 -14.81
C LYS A 336 31.68 -16.25 -13.33
N LEU A 337 30.58 -16.93 -13.01
CA LEU A 337 30.15 -17.17 -11.62
C LEU A 337 31.14 -18.07 -10.85
N GLY A 338 31.81 -19.00 -11.55
CA GLY A 338 32.59 -20.06 -10.91
C GLY A 338 31.72 -21.23 -10.43
N GLN A 339 32.35 -22.34 -10.03
CA GLN A 339 31.65 -23.61 -9.79
C GLN A 339 30.62 -23.56 -8.65
N GLN A 340 30.96 -22.95 -7.51
CA GLN A 340 30.09 -22.92 -6.34
C GLN A 340 28.83 -22.09 -6.61
N GLU A 341 28.99 -20.89 -7.15
CA GLU A 341 27.88 -20.02 -7.52
C GLU A 341 27.04 -20.60 -8.67
N ALA A 342 27.65 -21.32 -9.63
CA ALA A 342 26.90 -22.03 -10.66
C ALA A 342 25.98 -23.14 -10.09
N ALA A 343 26.42 -23.84 -9.03
CA ALA A 343 25.57 -24.82 -8.34
C ALA A 343 24.42 -24.15 -7.56
N THR A 344 24.70 -23.01 -6.92
CA THR A 344 23.69 -22.16 -6.29
C THR A 344 22.65 -21.69 -7.31
N LEU A 345 23.09 -21.23 -8.48
CA LEU A 345 22.24 -20.83 -9.60
C LEU A 345 21.29 -21.94 -10.02
N ASP A 346 21.77 -23.18 -10.19
CA ASP A 346 20.92 -24.30 -10.61
C ASP A 346 19.83 -24.63 -9.55
N THR A 347 20.16 -24.46 -8.26
CA THR A 347 19.20 -24.59 -7.14
C THR A 347 18.14 -23.49 -7.18
N LEU A 348 18.57 -22.25 -7.43
CA LEU A 348 17.68 -21.09 -7.55
C LEU A 348 16.75 -21.21 -8.75
N VAL A 349 17.26 -21.62 -9.91
CA VAL A 349 16.47 -21.88 -11.12
C VAL A 349 15.40 -22.94 -10.86
N THR A 350 15.74 -23.99 -10.11
CA THR A 350 14.77 -25.03 -9.72
C THR A 350 13.68 -24.48 -8.80
N THR A 351 14.07 -23.66 -7.82
CA THR A 351 13.14 -22.99 -6.89
C THR A 351 12.20 -22.03 -7.61
N GLU A 352 12.75 -21.21 -8.50
CA GLU A 352 12.01 -20.23 -9.30
C GLU A 352 11.04 -20.93 -10.26
N LYS A 353 11.46 -22.02 -10.90
CA LYS A 353 10.57 -22.83 -11.74
C LYS A 353 9.36 -23.34 -10.97
N PHE A 354 9.55 -23.80 -9.73
CA PHE A 354 8.44 -24.20 -8.88
C PHE A 354 7.54 -23.02 -8.51
N GLN A 355 8.13 -21.86 -8.18
CA GLN A 355 7.38 -20.63 -7.91
C GLN A 355 6.53 -20.21 -9.11
N VAL A 356 7.08 -20.22 -10.33
CA VAL A 356 6.35 -19.92 -11.57
C VAL A 356 5.27 -20.97 -11.85
N GLU A 357 5.54 -22.26 -11.60
CA GLU A 357 4.55 -23.33 -11.75
C GLU A 357 3.37 -23.18 -10.77
N THR A 358 3.60 -22.55 -9.62
CA THR A 358 2.62 -22.37 -8.53
C THR A 358 2.05 -20.95 -8.45
N GLU A 359 2.52 -20.04 -9.29
CA GLU A 359 2.10 -18.64 -9.30
C GLU A 359 0.60 -18.51 -9.62
N GLY A 360 -0.12 -17.76 -8.78
CA GLY A 360 -1.56 -17.55 -8.93
C GLY A 360 -2.43 -18.77 -8.62
N LYS A 361 -1.84 -19.87 -8.13
CA LYS A 361 -2.56 -21.08 -7.70
C LYS A 361 -2.87 -21.05 -6.21
N SER A 362 -4.00 -21.65 -5.84
CA SER A 362 -4.38 -21.82 -4.43
C SER A 362 -3.46 -22.83 -3.74
N ALA A 363 -3.40 -22.81 -2.41
CA ALA A 363 -2.62 -23.80 -1.67
C ALA A 363 -3.02 -25.26 -2.00
N GLU A 364 -4.29 -25.54 -2.26
CA GLU A 364 -4.76 -26.88 -2.69
C GLU A 364 -4.21 -27.26 -4.07
N GLU A 365 -4.22 -26.34 -5.03
CA GLU A 365 -3.65 -26.55 -6.36
C GLU A 365 -2.13 -26.75 -6.30
N VAL A 366 -1.45 -26.01 -5.41
CA VAL A 366 -0.02 -26.22 -5.11
C VAL A 366 0.22 -27.63 -4.60
N VAL A 367 -0.61 -28.13 -3.66
CA VAL A 367 -0.49 -29.51 -3.18
C VAL A 367 -0.69 -30.52 -4.31
N GLN A 368 -1.62 -30.30 -5.24
CA GLN A 368 -1.78 -31.21 -6.39
C GLN A 368 -0.55 -31.27 -7.30
N ILE A 369 0.23 -30.19 -7.38
CA ILE A 369 1.51 -30.16 -8.11
C ILE A 369 2.57 -30.91 -7.32
N ILE A 370 2.65 -30.65 -6.02
CA ILE A 370 3.56 -31.34 -5.09
C ILE A 370 3.32 -32.85 -5.19
N GLU A 371 2.08 -33.31 -5.12
CA GLU A 371 1.73 -34.75 -5.15
C GLU A 371 2.17 -35.48 -6.43
N LYS A 372 2.50 -34.75 -7.52
CA LYS A 372 3.04 -35.30 -8.77
C LYS A 372 4.58 -35.38 -8.79
N LYS A 373 5.26 -34.79 -7.80
CA LYS A 373 6.73 -34.81 -7.66
C LYS A 373 7.21 -36.10 -6.99
N THR A 374 8.52 -36.32 -6.96
CA THR A 374 9.11 -37.48 -6.29
C THR A 374 8.88 -37.43 -4.77
N ALA A 375 9.03 -38.56 -4.08
CA ALA A 375 8.80 -38.61 -2.63
C ALA A 375 9.71 -37.65 -1.84
N ALA A 376 10.97 -37.50 -2.24
CA ALA A 376 11.91 -36.58 -1.60
C ALA A 376 11.49 -35.12 -1.81
N GLU A 377 11.18 -34.74 -3.06
CA GLU A 377 10.69 -33.38 -3.37
C GLU A 377 9.37 -33.07 -2.66
N ARG A 378 8.47 -34.05 -2.52
CA ARG A 378 7.20 -33.85 -1.80
C ARG A 378 7.41 -33.47 -0.35
N ASP A 379 8.26 -34.24 0.35
CA ASP A 379 8.55 -34.02 1.75
C ASP A 379 9.19 -32.62 1.97
N GLU A 380 10.00 -32.16 1.01
CA GLU A 380 10.64 -30.83 1.03
C GLU A 380 9.74 -29.67 0.58
N LEU A 381 8.57 -29.93 -0.03
CA LEU A 381 7.70 -28.87 -0.57
C LEU A 381 6.40 -28.65 0.21
N TYR A 382 6.02 -29.55 1.13
CA TYR A 382 4.80 -29.38 1.93
C TYR A 382 4.79 -28.11 2.79
N TRP A 383 5.94 -27.64 3.25
CA TRP A 383 6.02 -26.38 3.98
C TRP A 383 5.59 -25.19 3.12
N LYS A 384 5.90 -25.19 1.82
CA LYS A 384 5.47 -24.13 0.89
C LYS A 384 3.95 -24.11 0.75
N ALA A 385 3.31 -25.28 0.70
CA ALA A 385 1.85 -25.36 0.69
C ALA A 385 1.24 -24.89 2.02
N ALA A 386 1.84 -25.27 3.16
CA ALA A 386 1.38 -24.84 4.47
C ALA A 386 1.52 -23.32 4.68
N GLU A 387 2.65 -22.74 4.28
CA GLU A 387 2.90 -21.30 4.28
C GLU A 387 1.97 -20.57 3.30
N LYS A 388 1.74 -21.13 2.10
CA LYS A 388 0.77 -20.59 1.14
C LYS A 388 -0.64 -20.57 1.73
N ALA A 389 -1.09 -21.67 2.32
CA ALA A 389 -2.40 -21.75 2.96
C ALA A 389 -2.50 -20.78 4.14
N PHE A 390 -1.43 -20.62 4.93
CA PHE A 390 -1.40 -19.68 6.05
C PHE A 390 -1.50 -18.23 5.56
N SER A 391 -0.71 -17.87 4.54
CA SER A 391 -0.73 -16.53 3.93
C SER A 391 -2.04 -16.22 3.19
N GLU A 392 -2.72 -17.24 2.66
CA GLU A 392 -4.07 -17.13 2.09
C GLU A 392 -5.18 -17.00 3.15
N GLY A 393 -4.86 -17.16 4.44
CA GLY A 393 -5.84 -17.19 5.53
C GLY A 393 -6.59 -18.52 5.66
N SER A 394 -6.24 -19.53 4.86
CA SER A 394 -6.75 -20.90 4.95
C SER A 394 -6.06 -21.67 6.08
N ILE A 395 -6.24 -21.23 7.33
CA ILE A 395 -5.51 -21.73 8.51
C ILE A 395 -5.72 -23.24 8.74
N GLU A 396 -6.90 -23.77 8.40
CA GLU A 396 -7.18 -25.21 8.49
C GLU A 396 -6.39 -26.02 7.46
N ASP A 397 -6.30 -25.54 6.22
CA ASP A 397 -5.47 -26.17 5.20
C ASP A 397 -3.98 -26.03 5.52
N ALA A 398 -3.57 -24.90 6.11
CA ALA A 398 -2.21 -24.73 6.63
C ALA A 398 -1.89 -25.79 7.69
N LYS A 399 -2.80 -26.02 8.66
CA LYS A 399 -2.67 -27.09 9.67
C LYS A 399 -2.58 -28.48 9.03
N LYS A 400 -3.44 -28.75 8.05
CA LYS A 400 -3.49 -30.02 7.31
C LYS A 400 -2.20 -30.27 6.52
N PHE A 401 -1.69 -29.28 5.79
CA PHE A 401 -0.47 -29.39 5.00
C PHE A 401 0.77 -29.46 5.88
N HIS A 402 0.83 -28.66 6.96
CA HIS A 402 1.87 -28.78 7.99
C HIS A 402 1.89 -30.20 8.61
N GLY A 403 0.71 -30.79 8.82
CA GLY A 403 0.57 -32.16 9.30
C GLY A 403 1.19 -33.23 8.40
N LYS A 404 1.37 -32.95 7.10
CA LYS A 404 2.00 -33.87 6.12
C LYS A 404 3.54 -33.81 6.13
N MET A 405 4.14 -32.83 6.79
CA MET A 405 5.59 -32.65 6.82
C MET A 405 6.28 -33.70 7.72
N LYS A 406 7.37 -34.31 7.21
CA LYS A 406 8.18 -35.25 7.98
C LYS A 406 9.23 -34.56 8.86
N SER A 407 9.90 -33.52 8.34
CA SER A 407 10.81 -32.67 9.11
C SER A 407 10.06 -31.44 9.61
N LYS A 408 9.70 -31.43 10.90
CA LYS A 408 8.95 -30.32 11.51
C LYS A 408 9.82 -29.28 12.20
N ARG A 409 11.00 -29.70 12.68
CA ARG A 409 11.89 -28.89 13.54
C ARG A 409 12.33 -27.57 12.90
N GLU A 410 12.49 -27.54 11.58
CA GLU A 410 12.86 -26.33 10.83
C GLU A 410 11.70 -25.32 10.71
N TYR A 411 10.45 -25.76 10.98
CA TYR A 411 9.22 -25.00 10.75
C TYR A 411 8.33 -24.86 12.00
N ASP A 412 8.87 -25.08 13.20
CA ASP A 412 8.16 -24.89 14.49
C ASP A 412 7.56 -23.47 14.65
N TYR A 413 8.07 -22.47 13.91
CA TYR A 413 7.48 -21.14 13.87
C TYR A 413 6.10 -21.13 13.19
N LEU A 414 5.93 -21.90 12.11
CA LEU A 414 4.70 -21.99 11.34
C LEU A 414 3.62 -22.75 12.14
N GLU A 415 3.99 -23.81 12.85
CA GLU A 415 3.07 -24.52 13.74
C GLU A 415 2.49 -23.58 14.81
N ARG A 416 3.36 -22.82 15.49
CA ARG A 416 2.91 -21.83 16.49
C ARG A 416 2.04 -20.74 15.89
N ALA A 417 2.38 -20.26 14.68
CA ALA A 417 1.57 -19.29 13.97
C ALA A 417 0.16 -19.83 13.66
N ILE A 418 0.07 -21.06 13.16
CA ILE A 418 -1.20 -21.76 12.90
C ILE A 418 -2.00 -21.95 14.20
N GLU A 419 -1.37 -22.43 15.27
CA GLU A 419 -2.05 -22.66 16.55
C GLU A 419 -2.63 -21.38 17.15
N ASN A 420 -1.92 -20.25 17.01
CA ASN A 420 -2.39 -18.95 17.50
C ASN A 420 -3.53 -18.37 16.64
N ALA A 421 -3.51 -18.60 15.32
CA ALA A 421 -4.52 -18.06 14.40
C ALA A 421 -5.81 -18.90 14.33
N LEU A 422 -5.72 -20.21 14.62
CA LEU A 422 -6.82 -21.15 14.46
C LEU A 422 -8.09 -20.78 15.28
N PRO A 423 -8.02 -20.44 16.58
CA PRO A 423 -9.21 -20.11 17.35
C PRO A 423 -9.99 -18.93 16.77
N LEU A 424 -9.29 -17.91 16.27
CA LEU A 424 -9.90 -16.73 15.65
C LEU A 424 -10.56 -17.08 14.31
N THR A 425 -9.92 -17.93 13.51
CA THR A 425 -10.46 -18.40 12.22
C THR A 425 -11.75 -19.21 12.43
N LEU A 426 -11.75 -20.11 13.42
CA LEU A 426 -12.94 -20.88 13.79
C LEU A 426 -14.07 -19.97 14.30
N ALA A 427 -13.71 -18.89 15.01
CA ALA A 427 -14.66 -17.91 15.52
C ALA A 427 -15.32 -17.12 14.39
N GLU A 428 -14.57 -16.71 13.37
CA GLU A 428 -15.12 -16.07 12.18
C GLU A 428 -16.07 -17.02 11.41
N LYS A 429 -15.83 -18.33 11.45
CA LYS A 429 -16.75 -19.35 10.93
C LYS A 429 -17.95 -19.65 11.82
N GLY A 430 -18.05 -19.07 13.02
CA GLY A 430 -19.22 -19.23 13.87
C GLY A 430 -19.41 -20.63 14.46
N ASP A 431 -18.38 -21.48 14.48
CA ASP A 431 -18.45 -22.82 15.08
C ASP A 431 -18.17 -22.75 16.58
N LEU A 432 -19.23 -22.64 17.38
CA LEU A 432 -19.13 -22.50 18.82
C LEU A 432 -18.36 -23.67 19.49
N SER A 433 -18.55 -24.91 19.02
CA SER A 433 -17.96 -26.09 19.68
C SER A 433 -16.45 -26.14 19.43
N GLU A 434 -16.04 -26.01 18.17
CA GLU A 434 -14.63 -26.05 17.80
C GLU A 434 -13.85 -24.86 18.36
N VAL A 435 -14.47 -23.66 18.39
CA VAL A 435 -13.87 -22.48 19.02
C VAL A 435 -13.58 -22.73 20.49
N ARG A 436 -14.53 -23.28 21.25
CA ARG A 436 -14.33 -23.56 22.68
C ARG A 436 -13.18 -24.53 22.92
N GLN A 437 -13.04 -25.55 22.07
CA GLN A 437 -11.91 -26.48 22.14
C GLN A 437 -10.59 -25.79 21.82
N ALA A 438 -10.55 -24.98 20.76
CA ALA A 438 -9.34 -24.27 20.34
C ALA A 438 -8.91 -23.22 21.37
N MET A 439 -9.88 -22.56 22.03
CA MET A 439 -9.65 -21.58 23.09
C MET A 439 -8.97 -22.16 24.34
N ALA A 440 -9.09 -23.47 24.60
CA ALA A 440 -8.44 -24.10 25.75
C ALA A 440 -6.91 -23.97 25.73
N LYS A 441 -6.33 -23.74 24.55
CA LYS A 441 -4.88 -23.53 24.36
C LYS A 441 -4.44 -22.07 24.55
N LEU A 442 -5.37 -21.12 24.63
CA LEU A 442 -5.06 -19.70 24.77
C LEU A 442 -4.54 -19.39 26.18
N LYS A 443 -3.47 -18.59 26.24
CA LYS A 443 -2.70 -18.34 27.46
C LYS A 443 -3.11 -17.04 28.15
N SER A 444 -3.73 -16.11 27.42
CA SER A 444 -4.09 -14.80 27.93
C SER A 444 -5.60 -14.53 27.87
N ASN A 445 -6.07 -13.64 28.73
CA ASN A 445 -7.45 -13.18 28.70
C ASN A 445 -7.70 -12.33 27.45
N GLU A 446 -6.70 -11.58 26.98
CA GLU A 446 -6.76 -10.77 25.77
C GLU A 446 -7.04 -11.62 24.52
N GLU A 447 -6.33 -12.74 24.35
CA GLU A 447 -6.59 -13.69 23.26
C GLU A 447 -8.02 -14.24 23.35
N ARG A 448 -8.46 -14.61 24.56
CA ARG A 448 -9.83 -15.13 24.77
C ARG A 448 -10.89 -14.09 24.42
N ILE A 449 -10.68 -12.84 24.83
CA ILE A 449 -11.59 -11.73 24.52
C ILE A 449 -11.67 -11.51 23.01
N ALA A 450 -10.53 -11.51 22.31
CA ALA A 450 -10.50 -11.35 20.85
C ALA A 450 -11.31 -12.44 20.15
N VAL A 451 -11.11 -13.70 20.53
CA VAL A 451 -11.80 -14.86 19.94
C VAL A 451 -13.31 -14.85 20.25
N LEU A 452 -13.69 -14.57 21.50
CA LEU A 452 -15.11 -14.46 21.88
C LEU A 452 -15.82 -13.30 21.16
N SER A 453 -15.14 -12.16 21.01
CA SER A 453 -15.69 -10.99 20.31
C SER A 453 -15.87 -11.28 18.81
N ALA A 454 -14.91 -11.93 18.17
CA ALA A 454 -15.01 -12.36 16.77
C ALA A 454 -16.13 -13.38 16.57
N LEU A 455 -16.28 -14.33 17.50
CA LEU A 455 -17.36 -15.31 17.46
C LEU A 455 -18.72 -14.62 17.61
N ALA A 456 -18.84 -13.67 18.54
CA ALA A 456 -20.05 -12.88 18.73
C ALA A 456 -20.44 -12.13 17.45
N ILE A 457 -19.48 -11.51 16.76
CA ILE A 457 -19.70 -10.85 15.46
C ILE A 457 -20.20 -11.85 14.42
N SER A 458 -19.55 -13.02 14.30
CA SER A 458 -19.91 -14.04 13.30
C SER A 458 -21.33 -14.58 13.52
N VAL A 459 -21.67 -14.96 14.75
CA VAL A 459 -23.02 -15.50 15.05
C VAL A 459 -24.10 -14.41 14.97
N ALA A 460 -23.78 -13.16 15.32
CA ALA A 460 -24.68 -12.02 15.09
C ALA A 460 -24.96 -11.82 13.59
N GLY A 461 -23.94 -11.94 12.74
CA GLY A 461 -24.08 -11.90 11.28
C GLY A 461 -24.96 -13.01 10.70
N ARG A 462 -25.11 -14.13 11.43
CA ARG A 462 -26.05 -15.23 11.12
C ARG A 462 -27.43 -15.04 11.75
N ASN A 463 -27.73 -13.83 12.23
CA ASN A 463 -28.96 -13.45 12.90
C ASN A 463 -29.19 -14.12 14.27
N ASP A 464 -28.15 -14.71 14.88
CA ASP A 464 -28.21 -15.23 16.25
C ASP A 464 -27.68 -14.19 17.26
N LYS A 465 -28.44 -13.10 17.41
CA LYS A 465 -28.10 -12.01 18.34
C LYS A 465 -28.12 -12.44 19.81
N LYS A 466 -28.90 -13.48 20.16
CA LYS A 466 -29.01 -13.96 21.53
C LYS A 466 -27.71 -14.65 21.96
N THR A 467 -27.18 -15.54 21.13
CA THR A 467 -25.88 -16.17 21.38
C THR A 467 -24.76 -15.14 21.35
N ALA A 468 -24.80 -14.19 20.41
CA ALA A 468 -23.82 -13.11 20.37
C ALA A 468 -23.80 -12.29 21.68
N ALA A 469 -24.98 -11.90 22.19
CA ALA A 469 -25.08 -11.17 23.45
C ALA A 469 -24.53 -11.98 24.63
N ALA A 470 -24.83 -13.29 24.71
CA ALA A 470 -24.30 -14.15 25.76
C ALA A 470 -22.75 -14.23 25.73
N LEU A 471 -22.16 -14.34 24.54
CA LEU A 471 -20.71 -14.34 24.36
C LEU A 471 -20.10 -13.00 24.81
N LEU A 472 -20.76 -11.87 24.55
CA LEU A 472 -20.28 -10.56 24.99
C LEU A 472 -20.41 -10.35 26.50
N GLU A 473 -21.39 -10.96 27.16
CA GLU A 473 -21.45 -10.98 28.63
C GLU A 473 -20.31 -11.80 29.25
N GLU A 474 -19.90 -12.91 28.63
CA GLU A 474 -18.69 -13.63 29.04
C GLU A 474 -17.44 -12.76 28.92
N VAL A 475 -17.34 -11.95 27.86
CA VAL A 475 -16.25 -10.99 27.72
C VAL A 475 -16.27 -9.94 28.82
N ARG A 476 -17.45 -9.40 29.17
CA ARG A 476 -17.59 -8.43 30.27
C ARG A 476 -17.18 -8.99 31.63
N ALA A 477 -17.42 -10.27 31.87
CA ALA A 477 -16.96 -10.94 33.08
C ALA A 477 -15.43 -10.99 33.19
N ILE A 478 -14.72 -10.98 32.05
CA ILE A 478 -13.25 -11.00 31.98
C ILE A 478 -12.67 -9.58 31.99
N TYR A 479 -13.35 -8.60 31.39
CA TYR A 479 -12.82 -7.26 31.19
C TYR A 479 -13.82 -6.14 31.52
N SER A 480 -13.42 -5.28 32.47
CA SER A 480 -14.20 -4.16 32.99
C SER A 480 -14.49 -3.01 32.02
N GLY A 481 -13.92 -3.03 30.81
CA GLY A 481 -14.20 -2.02 29.79
C GLY A 481 -13.35 -0.74 29.83
N ARG A 482 -12.62 -0.49 30.91
CA ARG A 482 -11.79 0.72 31.05
C ARG A 482 -10.42 0.56 30.39
N MET A 483 -10.12 1.44 29.44
CA MET A 483 -8.79 1.54 28.86
C MET A 483 -7.77 1.99 29.90
N LYS A 484 -6.69 1.22 30.10
CA LYS A 484 -5.58 1.57 31.01
C LYS A 484 -4.22 1.58 30.33
N ASN A 485 -4.09 0.90 29.19
CA ASN A 485 -2.85 0.79 28.43
C ASN A 485 -3.17 0.41 26.97
N ARG A 486 -2.14 0.32 26.11
CA ARG A 486 -2.33 -0.02 24.70
C ARG A 486 -2.97 -1.38 24.47
N LYS A 487 -2.63 -2.40 25.25
CA LYS A 487 -3.26 -3.74 25.10
C LYS A 487 -4.77 -3.65 25.31
N ASN A 488 -5.20 -2.81 26.25
CA ASN A 488 -6.61 -2.55 26.50
C ASN A 488 -7.30 -1.71 25.41
N LEU A 489 -6.58 -0.87 24.65
CA LEU A 489 -7.15 -0.14 23.51
C LEU A 489 -7.69 -1.11 22.46
N THR A 490 -6.88 -2.07 22.02
CA THR A 490 -7.30 -3.08 21.03
C THR A 490 -8.50 -3.87 21.54
N THR A 491 -8.49 -4.29 22.81
CA THR A 491 -9.63 -4.95 23.45
C THR A 491 -10.89 -4.07 23.42
N VAL A 492 -10.76 -2.78 23.74
CA VAL A 492 -11.86 -1.83 23.72
C VAL A 492 -12.45 -1.69 22.33
N LEU A 493 -11.61 -1.57 21.29
CA LEU A 493 -12.05 -1.45 19.91
C LEU A 493 -12.75 -2.72 19.41
N HIS A 494 -12.20 -3.91 19.69
CA HIS A 494 -12.83 -5.19 19.32
C HIS A 494 -14.20 -5.36 19.99
N LEU A 495 -14.30 -5.01 21.27
CA LEU A 495 -15.57 -5.06 22.00
C LEU A 495 -16.57 -4.06 21.44
N THR A 496 -16.12 -2.84 21.15
CA THR A 496 -16.96 -1.81 20.53
C THR A 496 -17.52 -2.32 19.20
N GLN A 497 -16.67 -2.93 18.36
CA GLN A 497 -17.08 -3.51 17.08
C GLN A 497 -18.10 -4.63 17.26
N ALA A 498 -17.89 -5.51 18.23
CA ALA A 498 -18.81 -6.61 18.50
C ALA A 498 -20.16 -6.11 19.05
N TYR A 499 -20.16 -5.12 19.95
CA TYR A 499 -21.39 -4.47 20.37
C TYR A 499 -22.06 -3.72 19.23
N ALA A 500 -21.33 -3.07 18.31
CA ALA A 500 -21.95 -2.30 17.24
C ALA A 500 -22.89 -3.13 16.36
N VAL A 501 -22.62 -4.44 16.21
CA VAL A 501 -23.49 -5.36 15.44
C VAL A 501 -24.58 -6.04 16.28
N VAL A 502 -24.40 -6.15 17.59
CA VAL A 502 -25.36 -6.79 18.51
C VAL A 502 -26.30 -5.79 19.17
N ASP A 503 -25.72 -4.76 19.79
CA ASP A 503 -26.36 -3.69 20.55
C ASP A 503 -25.52 -2.39 20.42
N ALA A 504 -25.86 -1.57 19.43
CA ALA A 504 -25.17 -0.31 19.18
C ALA A 504 -25.23 0.65 20.37
N GLY A 505 -26.29 0.60 21.18
CA GLY A 505 -26.41 1.44 22.38
C GLY A 505 -25.33 1.15 23.41
N GLN A 506 -25.01 -0.14 23.61
CA GLN A 506 -23.89 -0.56 24.45
C GLN A 506 -22.53 -0.21 23.84
N SER A 507 -22.40 -0.28 22.52
CA SER A 507 -21.19 0.15 21.81
C SER A 507 -20.88 1.63 22.07
N PHE A 508 -21.89 2.50 21.91
CA PHE A 508 -21.76 3.92 22.24
C PHE A 508 -21.46 4.16 23.71
N ALA A 509 -22.21 3.54 24.64
CA ALA A 509 -21.96 3.71 26.07
C ALA A 509 -20.51 3.35 26.46
N PHE A 510 -19.98 2.31 25.81
CA PHE A 510 -18.61 1.86 26.02
C PHE A 510 -17.57 2.86 25.51
N LEU A 511 -17.73 3.40 24.29
CA LEU A 511 -16.87 4.47 23.76
C LEU A 511 -16.96 5.75 24.59
N GLU A 512 -18.18 6.17 24.93
CA GLU A 512 -18.47 7.37 25.70
C GLU A 512 -17.87 7.32 27.10
N SER A 513 -17.75 6.13 27.71
CA SER A 513 -17.09 5.96 29.00
C SER A 513 -15.56 6.12 28.94
N ASN A 514 -14.97 5.99 27.75
CA ASN A 514 -13.52 6.07 27.53
C ASN A 514 -13.07 7.42 26.91
N ILE A 515 -13.99 8.31 26.49
CA ILE A 515 -13.63 9.55 25.77
C ILE A 515 -12.73 10.51 26.56
N SER A 516 -12.95 10.65 27.87
CA SER A 516 -12.07 11.51 28.69
C SER A 516 -10.65 10.97 28.68
N TYR A 517 -10.49 9.65 28.76
CA TYR A 517 -9.18 9.01 28.73
C TYR A 517 -8.53 9.07 27.34
N PHE A 518 -9.32 8.95 26.26
CA PHE A 518 -8.83 9.22 24.91
C PHE A 518 -8.26 10.63 24.79
N ASN A 519 -9.00 11.64 25.27
CA ASN A 519 -8.53 13.04 25.26
C ASN A 519 -7.27 13.23 26.11
N GLU A 520 -7.18 12.62 27.29
CA GLU A 520 -5.98 12.67 28.13
C GLU A 520 -4.75 12.08 27.43
N ILE A 521 -4.87 10.89 26.83
CA ILE A 521 -3.75 10.26 26.10
C ILE A 521 -3.33 11.10 24.91
N ILE A 522 -4.31 11.57 24.11
CA ILE A 522 -4.03 12.38 22.92
C ILE A 522 -3.26 13.63 23.31
N ASN A 523 -3.73 14.36 24.33
CA ASN A 523 -3.07 15.59 24.77
C ASN A 523 -1.70 15.31 25.38
N ALA A 524 -1.52 14.20 26.11
CA ALA A 524 -0.21 13.79 26.59
C ALA A 524 0.75 13.45 25.44
N ALA A 525 0.25 12.79 24.38
CA ALA A 525 1.05 12.49 23.19
C ALA A 525 1.46 13.75 22.44
N ILE A 526 0.57 14.74 22.32
CA ILE A 526 0.87 16.05 21.72
C ILE A 526 1.96 16.77 22.52
N LEU A 527 1.83 16.83 23.85
CA LEU A 527 2.85 17.47 24.71
C LEU A 527 4.23 16.81 24.57
N LEU A 528 4.27 15.48 24.47
CA LEU A 528 5.51 14.75 24.22
C LEU A 528 6.06 14.99 22.82
N ASP A 529 5.20 15.10 21.81
CA ASP A 529 5.60 15.40 20.43
C ASP A 529 6.22 16.80 20.33
N GLU A 530 5.58 17.80 20.94
CA GLU A 530 6.08 19.17 21.03
C GLU A 530 7.42 19.26 21.76
N PHE A 531 7.55 18.56 22.91
CA PHE A 531 8.81 18.51 23.65
C PHE A 531 9.96 17.89 22.83
N ASN A 532 9.64 16.95 21.93
CA ASN A 532 10.62 16.25 21.11
C ASN A 532 10.75 16.85 19.69
N GLU A 533 10.07 17.96 19.39
CA GLU A 533 10.03 18.60 18.07
C GLU A 533 9.76 17.60 16.93
N SER A 534 8.86 16.63 17.18
CA SER A 534 8.62 15.50 16.28
C SER A 534 7.73 15.87 15.08
N GLY A 535 7.13 17.05 15.10
CA GLY A 535 6.49 17.70 13.96
C GLY A 535 5.02 17.33 13.74
N SER A 536 4.34 16.73 14.72
CA SER A 536 2.90 16.43 14.62
C SER A 536 2.04 17.70 14.75
N THR A 537 2.52 18.71 15.48
CA THR A 537 1.88 20.03 15.59
C THR A 537 2.69 21.12 14.90
N GLN A 538 1.98 22.10 14.35
CA GLN A 538 2.57 23.30 13.75
C GLN A 538 1.61 24.48 13.96
N ASN A 539 2.12 25.61 14.45
CA ASN A 539 1.32 26.79 14.78
C ASN A 539 0.12 26.47 15.69
N ASP A 540 0.36 25.68 16.75
CA ASP A 540 -0.66 25.16 17.67
C ASP A 540 -1.74 24.27 17.05
N GLU A 541 -1.67 23.96 15.75
CA GLU A 541 -2.58 23.04 15.07
C GLU A 541 -1.98 21.65 14.92
N LEU A 542 -2.81 20.62 15.13
CA LEU A 542 -2.42 19.23 14.86
C LEU A 542 -2.57 18.94 13.35
N ARG A 543 -1.54 18.35 12.76
CA ARG A 543 -1.52 17.99 11.34
C ARG A 543 -2.52 16.86 11.02
N ILE A 544 -3.43 17.08 10.07
CA ILE A 544 -4.46 16.09 9.69
C ILE A 544 -3.84 14.82 9.11
N ASP A 545 -2.76 14.91 8.34
CA ASP A 545 -2.02 13.76 7.82
C ASP A 545 -1.45 12.89 8.95
N THR A 546 -0.95 13.52 10.02
CA THR A 546 -0.49 12.81 11.22
C THR A 546 -1.64 12.11 11.94
N ILE A 547 -2.77 12.81 12.16
CA ILE A 547 -3.97 12.21 12.76
C ILE A 547 -4.42 10.98 11.96
N ARG A 548 -4.48 11.12 10.64
CA ARG A 548 -4.87 10.05 9.72
C ARG A 548 -3.94 8.85 9.82
N SER A 549 -2.62 9.07 9.76
CA SER A 549 -1.62 8.00 9.89
C SER A 549 -1.78 7.24 11.21
N GLN A 550 -1.90 7.96 12.32
CA GLN A 550 -2.08 7.37 13.65
C GLN A 550 -3.41 6.61 13.78
N ALA A 551 -4.50 7.13 13.22
CA ALA A 551 -5.79 6.46 13.23
C ALA A 551 -5.74 5.13 12.46
N TYR A 552 -5.17 5.12 11.26
CA TYR A 552 -5.05 3.90 10.45
C TYR A 552 -4.16 2.83 11.07
N GLN A 553 -3.09 3.24 11.76
CA GLN A 553 -2.21 2.30 12.45
C GLN A 553 -2.85 1.68 13.71
N ASN A 554 -3.68 2.43 14.43
CA ASN A 554 -4.13 2.04 15.76
C ASN A 554 -5.60 1.60 15.84
N VAL A 555 -6.41 1.86 14.81
CA VAL A 555 -7.84 1.51 14.77
C VAL A 555 -8.11 0.50 13.65
N PRO A 556 -7.90 -0.80 13.89
CA PRO A 556 -8.13 -1.82 12.86
C PRO A 556 -9.61 -1.89 12.49
N LYS A 557 -9.91 -2.00 11.18
CA LYS A 557 -11.29 -2.04 10.64
C LYS A 557 -12.11 -0.82 11.09
N GLY A 558 -11.46 0.34 11.21
CA GLY A 558 -12.07 1.58 11.67
C GLY A 558 -13.24 2.02 10.80
N VAL A 559 -13.14 1.89 9.48
CA VAL A 559 -14.24 2.22 8.55
C VAL A 559 -15.50 1.43 8.88
N ILE A 560 -15.39 0.11 9.04
CA ILE A 560 -16.53 -0.77 9.30
C ILE A 560 -17.16 -0.42 10.64
N LEU A 561 -16.34 -0.23 11.68
CA LEU A 561 -16.82 0.15 13.01
C LEU A 561 -17.61 1.46 12.96
N ILE A 562 -17.03 2.50 12.35
CA ILE A 562 -17.65 3.83 12.25
C ILE A 562 -18.94 3.75 11.42
N LYS A 563 -18.92 3.02 10.31
CA LYS A 563 -20.11 2.81 9.46
C LYS A 563 -21.25 2.17 10.24
N ASN A 564 -20.98 1.12 11.02
CA ASN A 564 -21.98 0.43 11.82
C ASN A 564 -22.61 1.37 12.87
N LEU A 565 -21.77 2.15 13.56
CA LEU A 565 -22.24 3.13 14.54
C LEU A 565 -23.08 4.25 13.90
N ALA A 566 -22.59 4.82 12.80
CA ALA A 566 -23.27 5.91 12.11
C ALA A 566 -24.57 5.47 11.44
N THR A 567 -24.65 4.21 10.99
CA THR A 567 -25.89 3.61 10.46
C THR A 567 -26.89 3.34 11.58
N ALA A 568 -26.42 2.95 12.77
CA ALA A 568 -27.29 2.69 13.91
C ALA A 568 -27.85 3.99 14.53
N ASP A 569 -27.02 5.01 14.72
CA ASP A 569 -27.40 6.31 15.26
C ASP A 569 -26.41 7.39 14.79
N PHE A 570 -26.73 8.03 13.66
CA PHE A 570 -25.89 9.05 13.05
C PHE A 570 -25.65 10.24 13.98
N ASP A 571 -26.71 10.74 14.63
CA ASP A 571 -26.62 11.95 15.46
C ASP A 571 -25.76 11.67 16.70
N ARG A 572 -25.89 10.48 17.30
CA ARG A 572 -25.01 10.08 18.41
C ARG A 572 -23.56 9.85 17.98
N ALA A 573 -23.32 9.32 16.78
CA ALA A 573 -21.97 9.18 16.23
C ALA A 573 -21.30 10.55 16.03
N VAL A 574 -22.02 11.52 15.46
CA VAL A 574 -21.52 12.90 15.29
C VAL A 574 -21.31 13.56 16.65
N ASN A 575 -22.25 13.43 17.58
CA ASN A 575 -22.12 13.97 18.93
C ASN A 575 -20.94 13.35 19.69
N PHE A 576 -20.64 12.07 19.49
CA PHE A 576 -19.45 11.44 20.06
C PHE A 576 -18.18 12.06 19.48
N ALA A 577 -18.11 12.27 18.16
CA ALA A 577 -16.98 12.93 17.51
C ALA A 577 -16.77 14.36 18.03
N GLU A 578 -17.83 15.10 18.36
CA GLU A 578 -17.74 16.44 18.95
C GLU A 578 -17.14 16.47 20.37
N ARG A 579 -17.00 15.32 21.04
CA ARG A 579 -16.42 15.24 22.40
C ARG A 579 -14.90 15.15 22.40
N PHE A 580 -14.25 15.07 21.25
CA PHE A 580 -12.79 15.20 21.18
C PHE A 580 -12.36 16.64 21.50
N SER A 581 -11.29 16.78 22.27
CA SER A 581 -10.83 18.09 22.79
C SER A 581 -10.17 18.97 21.73
N ARG A 582 -9.52 18.37 20.73
CA ARG A 582 -8.81 19.07 19.65
C ARG A 582 -9.71 19.28 18.43
N PRO A 583 -9.80 20.50 17.86
CA PRO A 583 -10.67 20.78 16.71
C PRO A 583 -10.32 19.93 15.47
N GLU A 584 -9.04 19.68 15.22
CA GLU A 584 -8.57 18.89 14.07
C GLU A 584 -8.99 17.42 14.19
N ILE A 585 -9.01 16.89 15.43
CA ILE A 585 -9.49 15.53 15.71
C ILE A 585 -11.00 15.44 15.58
N ARG A 586 -11.75 16.46 16.04
CA ARG A 586 -13.21 16.53 15.82
C ARG A 586 -13.53 16.56 14.32
N PHE A 587 -12.83 17.40 13.57
CA PHE A 587 -12.96 17.46 12.12
C PHE A 587 -12.68 16.09 11.48
N PHE A 588 -11.54 15.48 11.79
CA PHE A 588 -11.15 14.19 11.24
C PHE A 588 -12.15 13.08 11.60
N ALA A 589 -12.61 13.00 12.86
CA ALA A 589 -13.58 12.00 13.28
C ALA A 589 -14.92 12.13 12.53
N ARG A 590 -15.42 13.36 12.33
CA ARG A 590 -16.63 13.62 11.52
C ARG A 590 -16.39 13.31 10.04
N PHE A 591 -15.23 13.65 9.51
CA PHE A 591 -14.84 13.26 8.15
C PHE A 591 -14.85 11.74 7.99
N ARG A 592 -14.31 10.98 8.95
CA ARG A 592 -14.31 9.50 8.90
C ARG A 592 -15.72 8.91 8.97
N ILE A 593 -16.65 9.54 9.67
CA ILE A 593 -18.07 9.17 9.62
C ILE A 593 -18.58 9.32 8.18
N LEU A 594 -18.36 10.46 7.54
CA LEU A 594 -18.79 10.70 6.16
C LEU A 594 -18.13 9.74 5.19
N GLU A 595 -16.82 9.56 5.27
CA GLU A 595 -16.08 8.65 4.41
C GLU A 595 -16.61 7.22 4.52
N SER A 596 -16.91 6.75 5.73
CA SER A 596 -17.47 5.41 5.96
C SER A 596 -18.87 5.20 5.34
N LEU A 597 -19.64 6.27 5.19
CA LEU A 597 -21.01 6.25 4.66
C LEU A 597 -21.06 6.54 3.16
N LEU A 598 -20.19 7.43 2.67
CA LEU A 598 -20.24 8.03 1.33
C LEU A 598 -19.19 7.47 0.38
N ASN A 599 -18.03 7.00 0.87
CA ASN A 599 -17.01 6.38 0.03
C ASN A 599 -17.20 4.85 0.04
N PRO A 600 -17.66 4.23 -1.07
CA PRO A 600 -17.84 2.79 -1.16
C PRO A 600 -16.52 2.00 -1.11
N GLU A 601 -15.38 2.65 -1.35
CA GLU A 601 -14.04 2.05 -1.36
C GLU A 601 -13.29 2.26 -0.03
N ALA A 602 -13.87 2.97 0.94
CA ALA A 602 -13.19 3.36 2.18
C ALA A 602 -12.55 2.17 2.93
N GLU A 603 -13.23 1.02 2.98
CA GLU A 603 -12.69 -0.19 3.63
C GLU A 603 -11.48 -0.76 2.87
N GLU A 604 -11.51 -0.71 1.54
CA GLU A 604 -10.40 -1.16 0.70
C GLU A 604 -9.20 -0.21 0.80
N ASP A 605 -9.46 1.09 0.83
CA ASP A 605 -8.43 2.13 1.01
C ASP A 605 -7.75 1.99 2.39
N GLU A 606 -8.53 1.79 3.46
CA GLU A 606 -8.01 1.51 4.80
C GLU A 606 -7.10 0.27 4.83
N LYS A 607 -7.47 -0.79 4.10
CA LYS A 607 -6.64 -2.00 4.00
C LYS A 607 -5.33 -1.74 3.28
N LYS A 608 -5.36 -1.03 2.14
CA LYS A 608 -4.15 -0.70 1.35
C LYS A 608 -3.15 0.10 2.17
N ILE A 609 -3.62 1.15 2.85
CA ILE A 609 -2.79 2.01 3.70
C ILE A 609 -2.12 1.18 4.80
N LYS A 610 -2.86 0.27 5.43
CA LYS A 610 -2.30 -0.60 6.47
C LYS A 610 -1.23 -1.54 5.93
N THR A 611 -1.46 -2.17 4.77
CA THR A 611 -0.48 -3.06 4.14
C THR A 611 0.82 -2.33 3.79
N THR A 612 0.74 -1.10 3.28
CA THR A 612 1.93 -0.28 3.02
C THR A 612 2.76 -0.08 4.29
N PHE A 613 2.12 0.30 5.40
CA PHE A 613 2.81 0.47 6.68
C PHE A 613 3.44 -0.83 7.22
N GLU A 614 2.76 -1.97 7.06
CA GLU A 614 3.28 -3.27 7.48
C GLU A 614 4.52 -3.67 6.65
N ASN A 615 4.52 -3.41 5.34
CA ASN A 615 5.65 -3.72 4.47
C ASN A 615 6.88 -2.83 4.76
N GLU A 616 6.68 -1.52 4.98
CA GLU A 616 7.75 -0.59 5.35
C GLU A 616 8.44 -0.95 6.67
N GLN A 617 7.74 -1.61 7.60
CA GLN A 617 8.32 -2.08 8.86
C GLN A 617 9.12 -3.38 8.73
N HIS A 618 8.92 -4.15 7.68
CA HIS A 618 9.67 -5.39 7.42
C HIS A 618 10.97 -5.15 6.62
N GLU A 619 11.10 -4.01 5.94
CA GLU A 619 12.29 -3.59 5.21
C GLU A 619 13.33 -2.83 6.07
N HIS A 620 13.04 -2.61 7.36
CA HIS A 620 13.91 -1.95 8.35
C HIS A 620 14.21 -2.85 9.55
#